data_AF-A0A0J0YBX3-F1
#
_entry.id   AF-A0A0J0YBX3-F1
#
_cell.length_a   1.000
_cell.length_b   1.000
_cell.length_c   1.000
_cell.angle_alpha   90.00
_cell.angle_beta   90.00
_cell.angle_gamma   90.00
#
_symmetry.space_group_name_H-M   'P 1'
#
loop_
_entity.id
_entity.type
_entity.pdbx_description
1 polymer ?
#
loop_
_entity_poly.entity_id
_entity_poly.type
_entity_poly.pdbx_seq_one_letter_code
_entity_poly.pdbx_strand_id
1 'polypeptide(L)'
;MKNKILLYITIISIFSFNTYSQKAKLATADKKYDNYAYVDAIKTYERVAEKGYKSTDLFKKLGNAYYFNAELDKAAKWYGELFAMNTNDLEPEYYYRYAQSLRSIGQNDKANEMLELFNQKLGNDNRGKLFKQNTNYLEAIKANSGRYQVEDAGINSKYSDYGTTVYLNKIVFASARDTGSLGQRKHAWTDQHFTN
;
A
#
# COMPACT_ATOMS: atom_id res chain seq x y z
N MET A 1 36.50 16.16 36.49
CA MET A 1 36.06 16.66 35.16
C MET A 1 36.37 15.68 34.02
N LYS A 2 37.60 15.13 33.91
CA LYS A 2 37.98 14.15 32.87
C LYS A 2 37.06 12.92 32.77
N ASN A 3 36.64 12.32 33.89
CA ASN A 3 35.76 11.14 33.87
C ASN A 3 34.34 11.44 33.36
N LYS A 4 33.84 12.67 33.55
CA LYS A 4 32.53 13.08 33.02
C LYS A 4 32.59 13.33 31.51
N ILE A 5 33.70 13.88 31.02
CA ILE A 5 33.95 14.08 29.57
C ILE A 5 34.04 12.72 28.85
N LEU A 6 34.75 11.75 29.44
CA LEU A 6 34.84 10.40 28.88
C LEU A 6 33.45 9.75 28.77
N LEU A 7 32.62 9.86 29.82
CA LEU A 7 31.24 9.37 29.85
C LEU A 7 30.38 10.00 28.72
N TYR A 8 30.46 11.32 28.54
CA TYR A 8 29.72 12.00 27.46
C TYR A 8 30.17 11.55 26.06
N ILE A 9 31.47 11.34 25.85
CA ILE A 9 32.00 10.83 24.57
C ILE A 9 31.53 9.39 24.31
N THR A 10 31.48 8.54 25.34
CA THR A 10 30.98 7.16 25.20
C THR A 10 29.49 7.15 24.86
N ILE A 11 28.68 7.99 25.52
CA ILE A 11 27.24 8.11 25.24
C ILE A 11 27.01 8.60 23.81
N ILE A 12 27.70 9.67 23.38
CA ILE A 12 27.58 10.22 22.02
C ILE A 12 28.00 9.18 20.96
N SER A 13 29.08 8.43 21.21
CA SER A 13 29.52 7.36 20.33
C SER A 13 28.45 6.28 20.17
N ILE A 14 27.84 5.80 21.26
CA ILE A 14 26.79 4.76 21.23
C ILE A 14 25.55 5.24 20.46
N PHE A 15 25.13 6.49 20.63
CA PHE A 15 24.00 7.05 19.87
C PHE A 15 24.33 7.24 18.38
N SER A 16 25.59 7.51 18.03
CA SER A 16 26.02 7.72 16.65
C SER A 16 26.04 6.42 15.82
N PHE A 17 26.38 5.27 16.43
CA PHE A 17 26.37 3.98 15.72
C PHE A 17 24.95 3.52 15.32
N ASN A 18 23.94 3.89 16.11
CA ASN A 18 22.56 3.49 15.85
C ASN A 18 21.96 4.18 14.60
N THR A 19 22.37 5.42 14.31
CA THR A 19 21.84 6.17 13.17
C THR A 19 22.40 5.67 11.83
N TYR A 20 23.69 5.29 11.78
CA TYR A 20 24.31 4.73 10.57
C TYR A 20 23.73 3.36 10.17
N SER A 21 23.41 2.50 11.14
CA SER A 21 22.80 1.19 10.87
C SER A 21 21.42 1.30 10.24
N GLN A 22 20.62 2.31 10.62
CA GLN A 22 19.29 2.54 10.06
C GLN A 22 19.36 2.98 8.59
N LYS A 23 20.29 3.89 8.25
CA LYS A 23 20.49 4.35 6.87
C LYS A 23 20.87 3.21 5.91
N ALA A 24 21.77 2.32 6.32
CA ALA A 24 22.16 1.18 5.48
C ALA A 24 21.00 0.19 5.23
N LYS A 25 20.16 -0.04 6.26
CA LYS A 25 18.96 -0.88 6.13
C LYS A 25 17.92 -0.27 5.20
N LEU A 26 17.68 1.04 5.32
CA LEU A 26 16.80 1.78 4.43
C LEU A 26 17.28 1.73 2.98
N ALA A 27 18.57 1.98 2.72
CA ALA A 27 19.13 1.90 1.36
C ALA A 27 18.97 0.49 0.74
N THR A 28 19.09 -0.56 1.55
CA THR A 28 18.85 -1.93 1.09
C THR A 28 17.37 -2.18 0.77
N ALA A 29 16.46 -1.66 1.59
CA ALA A 29 15.02 -1.74 1.36
C ALA A 29 14.59 -0.91 0.14
N ASP A 30 15.20 0.25 -0.08
CA ASP A 30 14.99 1.10 -1.25
C ASP A 30 15.34 0.34 -2.53
N LYS A 31 16.50 -0.29 -2.57
CA LYS A 31 16.89 -1.15 -3.70
C LYS A 31 15.88 -2.28 -3.94
N LYS A 32 15.31 -2.87 -2.88
CA LYS A 32 14.26 -3.89 -3.01
C LYS A 32 12.98 -3.30 -3.59
N TYR A 33 12.55 -2.15 -3.07
CA TYR A 33 11.38 -1.42 -3.54
C TYR A 33 11.49 -1.04 -5.02
N ASP A 34 12.64 -0.50 -5.44
CA ASP A 34 12.89 -0.11 -6.83
C ASP A 34 12.91 -1.30 -7.80
N ASN A 35 13.23 -2.50 -7.30
CA ASN A 35 13.14 -3.76 -8.03
C ASN A 35 11.78 -4.45 -7.86
N TYR A 36 10.75 -3.74 -7.39
CA TYR A 36 9.39 -4.24 -7.14
C TYR A 36 9.31 -5.39 -6.13
N ALA A 37 10.36 -5.63 -5.34
CA ALA A 37 10.38 -6.63 -4.28
C ALA A 37 9.70 -6.08 -3.01
N TYR A 38 8.42 -5.73 -3.14
CA TYR A 38 7.67 -4.98 -2.14
C TYR A 38 7.55 -5.72 -0.81
N VAL A 39 7.34 -7.04 -0.80
CA VAL A 39 7.24 -7.81 0.45
C VAL A 39 8.52 -7.70 1.29
N ASP A 40 9.69 -7.76 0.67
CA ASP A 40 10.97 -7.61 1.35
C ASP A 40 11.19 -6.16 1.85
N ALA A 41 10.82 -5.18 1.02
CA ALA A 41 10.95 -3.77 1.35
C ALA A 41 10.05 -3.39 2.54
N ILE A 42 8.77 -3.79 2.48
CA ILE A 42 7.75 -3.59 3.53
C ILE A 42 8.26 -4.09 4.88
N LYS A 43 8.77 -5.33 4.96
CA LYS A 43 9.30 -5.90 6.22
C LYS A 43 10.36 -5.03 6.88
N THR A 44 11.19 -4.36 6.08
CA THR A 44 12.24 -3.48 6.60
C THR A 44 11.67 -2.11 6.98
N TYR A 45 10.81 -1.54 6.14
CA TYR A 45 10.18 -0.25 6.38
C TYR A 45 9.27 -0.26 7.62
N GLU A 46 8.43 -1.29 7.80
CA GLU A 46 7.59 -1.42 8.98
C GLU A 46 8.44 -1.48 10.26
N ARG A 47 9.48 -2.32 10.26
CA ARG A 47 10.37 -2.46 11.41
C ARG A 47 11.03 -1.15 11.83
N VAL A 48 11.40 -0.28 10.88
CA VAL A 48 11.98 1.03 11.24
C VAL A 48 10.90 2.02 11.67
N ALA A 49 9.71 1.98 11.04
CA ALA A 49 8.56 2.80 11.42
C ALA A 49 8.08 2.50 12.85
N GLU A 50 8.00 1.21 13.21
CA GLU A 50 7.65 0.72 14.55
C GLU A 50 8.66 1.16 15.62
N LYS A 51 9.91 1.38 15.23
CA LYS A 51 10.96 1.95 16.10
C LYS A 51 10.91 3.47 16.21
N GLY A 52 9.88 4.10 15.65
CA GLY A 52 9.64 5.53 15.70
C GLY A 52 10.34 6.33 14.60
N TYR A 53 11.03 5.69 13.64
CA TYR A 53 11.58 6.41 12.50
C TYR A 53 10.44 6.86 11.58
N LYS A 54 10.30 8.17 11.39
CA LYS A 54 9.28 8.76 10.51
C LYS A 54 9.95 9.63 9.45
N SER A 55 9.58 9.42 8.20
CA SER A 55 9.96 10.30 7.10
C SER A 55 8.90 10.25 6.00
N THR A 56 8.78 11.33 5.24
CA THR A 56 7.88 11.42 4.09
C THR A 56 8.16 10.30 3.09
N ASP A 57 9.43 10.05 2.79
CA ASP A 57 9.86 9.00 1.86
C ASP A 57 9.48 7.60 2.34
N LEU A 58 9.70 7.30 3.63
CA LEU A 58 9.31 6.02 4.24
C LEU A 58 7.81 5.76 4.07
N PHE A 59 6.97 6.73 4.42
CA PHE A 59 5.52 6.54 4.38
C PHE A 59 4.97 6.55 2.95
N LYS A 60 5.58 7.32 2.03
CA LYS A 60 5.30 7.21 0.59
C LYS A 60 5.53 5.79 0.08
N LYS A 61 6.69 5.21 0.40
CA LYS A 61 7.07 3.86 -0.04
C LYS A 61 6.24 2.77 0.62
N LEU A 62 5.97 2.86 1.93
CA LEU A 62 5.08 1.92 2.62
C LEU A 62 3.67 1.94 2.04
N GLY A 63 3.05 3.13 1.92
CA GLY A 63 1.71 3.27 1.36
C GLY A 63 1.63 2.70 -0.06
N ASN A 64 2.59 3.05 -0.92
CA ASN A 64 2.65 2.52 -2.29
C ASN A 64 2.87 1.01 -2.35
N ALA A 65 3.80 0.47 -1.56
CA ALA A 65 4.11 -0.96 -1.59
C ALA A 65 2.89 -1.80 -1.20
N TYR A 66 2.14 -1.38 -0.17
CA TYR A 66 0.87 -2.03 0.19
C TYR A 66 -0.22 -1.83 -0.86
N TYR A 67 -0.36 -0.61 -1.38
CA TYR A 67 -1.33 -0.29 -2.42
C TYR A 67 -1.13 -1.16 -3.67
N PHE A 68 0.11 -1.32 -4.13
CA PHE A 68 0.46 -2.14 -5.28
C PHE A 68 0.35 -3.66 -5.01
N ASN A 69 0.22 -4.05 -3.75
CA ASN A 69 -0.10 -5.42 -3.34
C ASN A 69 -1.59 -5.65 -3.05
N ALA A 70 -2.44 -4.66 -3.34
CA ALA A 70 -3.88 -4.68 -3.03
C ALA A 70 -4.21 -4.86 -1.54
N GLU A 71 -3.26 -4.60 -0.65
CA GLU A 71 -3.44 -4.56 0.81
C GLU A 71 -3.88 -3.14 1.22
N LEU A 72 -5.05 -2.75 0.75
CA LEU A 72 -5.54 -1.36 0.78
C LEU A 72 -5.84 -0.84 2.19
N ASP A 73 -6.18 -1.72 3.13
CA ASP A 73 -6.33 -1.42 4.55
C ASP A 73 -5.00 -0.95 5.17
N LYS A 74 -3.91 -1.66 4.89
CA LYS A 74 -2.56 -1.29 5.33
C LYS A 74 -2.05 -0.06 4.58
N ALA A 75 -2.35 0.06 3.29
CA ALA A 75 -2.02 1.27 2.52
C ALA A 75 -2.69 2.52 3.13
N ALA A 76 -3.97 2.42 3.50
CA ALA A 76 -4.71 3.51 4.14
C ALA A 76 -4.06 3.96 5.45
N LYS A 77 -3.57 3.02 6.27
CA LYS A 77 -2.82 3.33 7.50
C LYS A 77 -1.58 4.19 7.19
N TRP A 78 -0.72 3.74 6.28
CA TRP A 78 0.56 4.40 6.02
C TRP A 78 0.42 5.71 5.24
N TYR A 79 -0.53 5.80 4.32
CA TYR A 79 -0.89 7.09 3.74
C TYR A 79 -1.48 8.04 4.79
N GLY A 80 -2.25 7.55 5.76
CA GLY A 80 -2.71 8.35 6.89
C GLY A 80 -1.55 8.98 7.67
N GLU A 81 -0.53 8.19 8.01
CA GLU A 81 0.69 8.70 8.64
C GLU A 81 1.42 9.72 7.73
N LEU A 82 1.51 9.47 6.43
CA LEU A 82 2.09 10.41 5.46
C LEU A 82 1.39 11.77 5.50
N PHE A 83 0.07 11.78 5.41
CA PHE A 83 -0.72 13.02 5.42
C PHE A 83 -0.71 13.73 6.78
N ALA A 84 -0.53 12.98 7.89
CA ALA A 84 -0.37 13.56 9.22
C ALA A 84 0.98 14.28 9.42
N MET A 85 1.96 14.09 8.53
CA MET A 85 3.26 14.78 8.63
C MET A 85 3.19 16.28 8.27
N ASN A 86 2.02 16.80 7.87
CA ASN A 86 1.84 18.20 7.42
C ASN A 86 2.86 18.63 6.36
N THR A 87 3.24 17.70 5.48
CA THR A 87 4.14 17.99 4.38
C THR A 87 3.40 18.84 3.35
N ASN A 88 3.86 20.07 3.14
CA ASN A 88 3.33 20.88 2.06
C ASN A 88 3.63 20.19 0.71
N ASP A 89 2.60 20.13 -0.13
CA ASP A 89 2.71 19.76 -1.54
C ASP A 89 3.17 18.32 -1.86
N LEU A 90 2.41 17.33 -1.38
CA LEU A 90 2.50 15.97 -1.93
C LEU A 90 2.05 15.93 -3.40
N GLU A 91 2.62 14.99 -4.15
CA GLU A 91 2.28 14.70 -5.52
C GLU A 91 0.81 14.22 -5.60
N PRO A 92 0.05 14.63 -6.63
CA PRO A 92 -1.39 14.33 -6.72
C PRO A 92 -1.73 12.85 -6.55
N GLU A 93 -0.88 11.97 -7.07
CA GLU A 93 -1.09 10.53 -7.04
C GLU A 93 -1.24 9.96 -5.62
N TYR A 94 -0.61 10.57 -4.61
CA TYR A 94 -0.77 10.13 -3.21
C TYR A 94 -2.17 10.42 -2.67
N TYR A 95 -2.81 11.51 -3.10
CA TYR A 95 -4.20 11.81 -2.74
C TYR A 95 -5.15 10.79 -3.38
N TYR A 96 -4.91 10.48 -4.66
CA TYR A 96 -5.72 9.51 -5.39
C TYR A 96 -5.62 8.10 -4.80
N ARG A 97 -4.40 7.60 -4.55
CA ARG A 97 -4.20 6.27 -3.95
C ARG A 97 -4.70 6.21 -2.52
N TYR A 98 -4.54 7.28 -1.75
CA TYR A 98 -5.09 7.32 -0.40
C TYR A 98 -6.62 7.28 -0.42
N ALA A 99 -7.26 8.05 -1.30
CA ALA A 99 -8.71 8.00 -1.47
C ALA A 99 -9.22 6.60 -1.83
N GLN A 100 -8.56 5.89 -2.76
CA GLN A 100 -8.93 4.53 -3.09
C GLN A 100 -8.77 3.58 -1.89
N SER A 101 -7.67 3.72 -1.15
CA SER A 101 -7.41 2.93 0.05
C SER A 101 -8.48 3.18 1.11
N LEU A 102 -8.86 4.44 1.34
CA LEU A 102 -9.93 4.84 2.26
C LEU A 102 -11.30 4.27 1.86
N ARG A 103 -11.65 4.26 0.57
CA ARG A 103 -12.88 3.64 0.07
C ARG A 103 -12.94 2.15 0.38
N SER A 104 -11.82 1.44 0.23
CA SER A 104 -11.76 -0.01 0.51
C SER A 104 -12.08 -0.35 1.97
N ILE A 105 -11.82 0.57 2.89
CA ILE A 105 -12.13 0.43 4.33
C ILE A 105 -13.39 1.19 4.74
N GLY A 106 -14.21 1.63 3.78
CA GLY A 106 -15.49 2.30 4.02
C GLY A 106 -15.40 3.77 4.47
N GLN A 107 -14.22 4.38 4.49
CA GLN A 107 -14.04 5.79 4.86
C GLN A 107 -14.30 6.73 3.67
N ASN A 108 -15.53 6.70 3.17
CA ASN A 108 -15.91 7.38 1.92
C ASN A 108 -15.83 8.91 2.00
N ASP A 109 -16.20 9.51 3.13
CA ASP A 109 -16.16 10.98 3.29
C ASP A 109 -14.74 11.51 3.18
N LYS A 110 -13.81 10.92 3.94
CA LYS A 110 -12.38 11.24 3.87
C LYS A 110 -11.78 10.93 2.50
N ALA A 111 -12.23 9.87 1.84
CA ALA A 111 -11.80 9.58 0.47
C ALA A 111 -12.23 10.67 -0.51
N ASN A 112 -13.46 11.19 -0.37
CA ASN A 112 -13.97 12.26 -1.20
C ASN A 112 -13.21 13.58 -0.96
N GLU A 113 -12.86 13.90 0.30
CA GLU A 113 -11.96 15.02 0.61
C GLU A 113 -10.62 14.91 -0.11
N MET A 114 -10.00 13.73 -0.08
CA MET A 114 -8.73 13.49 -0.78
C MET A 114 -8.88 13.62 -2.31
N LEU A 115 -10.00 13.19 -2.89
CA LEU A 115 -10.26 13.36 -4.33
C LEU A 115 -10.52 14.81 -4.73
N GLU A 116 -11.12 15.62 -3.86
CA GLU A 116 -11.24 17.06 -4.11
C GLU A 116 -9.86 17.74 -4.13
N LEU A 117 -8.99 17.40 -3.19
CA LEU A 117 -7.61 17.90 -3.16
C LEU A 117 -6.81 17.44 -4.39
N PHE A 118 -6.97 16.18 -4.80
CA PHE A 118 -6.42 15.65 -6.04
C PHE A 118 -6.86 16.49 -7.27
N ASN A 119 -8.15 16.81 -7.36
CA ASN A 119 -8.71 17.58 -8.47
C ASN A 119 -8.20 19.01 -8.52
N GLN A 120 -8.06 19.65 -7.36
CA GLN A 120 -7.50 21.00 -7.25
C GLN A 120 -6.06 21.03 -7.77
N LYS A 121 -5.29 19.94 -7.62
CA LYS A 121 -3.91 19.86 -8.09
C LYS A 121 -3.75 19.57 -9.58
N LEU A 122 -4.59 18.71 -10.16
CA LEU A 122 -4.41 18.27 -11.56
C LEU A 122 -5.35 18.93 -12.57
N GLY A 123 -6.42 19.60 -12.15
CA GLY A 123 -7.31 20.46 -12.94
C GLY A 123 -8.11 19.80 -14.08
N ASN A 124 -7.46 19.00 -14.93
CA ASN A 124 -8.00 18.44 -16.17
C ASN A 124 -7.86 16.90 -16.30
N ASP A 125 -7.44 16.22 -15.23
CA ASP A 125 -7.35 14.75 -15.19
C ASP A 125 -8.74 14.11 -15.30
N ASN A 126 -8.88 13.09 -16.15
CA ASN A 126 -10.15 12.41 -16.38
C ASN A 126 -10.71 11.72 -15.13
N ARG A 127 -9.85 11.20 -14.25
CA ARG A 127 -10.26 10.59 -12.97
C ARG A 127 -11.00 11.60 -12.11
N GLY A 128 -10.52 12.84 -12.13
CA GLY A 128 -11.13 13.94 -11.40
C GLY A 128 -12.48 14.37 -11.94
N LYS A 129 -12.59 14.45 -13.28
CA LYS A 129 -13.87 14.73 -13.95
C LYS A 129 -14.91 13.66 -13.63
N LEU A 130 -14.53 12.38 -13.70
CA LEU A 130 -15.41 11.26 -13.39
C LEU A 130 -15.87 11.29 -11.93
N PHE A 131 -14.99 11.63 -10.99
CA PHE A 131 -15.37 11.81 -9.59
C PHE A 131 -16.41 12.93 -9.42
N LYS A 132 -16.19 14.12 -10.01
CA LYS A 132 -17.12 15.26 -9.90
C LYS A 132 -18.49 14.96 -10.53
N GLN A 133 -18.51 14.18 -11.61
CA GLN A 133 -19.76 13.77 -12.27
C GLN A 133 -20.56 12.75 -11.45
N ASN A 134 -19.93 12.06 -10.49
CA ASN A 134 -20.50 10.92 -9.79
C ASN A 134 -20.36 11.03 -8.26
N THR A 135 -20.51 12.23 -7.70
CA THR A 135 -20.37 12.44 -6.23
C THR A 135 -21.37 11.62 -5.40
N ASN A 136 -22.59 11.37 -5.92
CA ASN A 136 -23.64 10.61 -5.24
C ASN A 136 -23.70 9.11 -5.65
N TYR A 137 -22.62 8.55 -6.21
CA TYR A 137 -22.64 7.20 -6.77
C TYR A 137 -23.03 6.11 -5.76
N LEU A 138 -22.68 6.26 -4.47
CA LEU A 138 -23.03 5.29 -3.43
C LEU A 138 -24.54 5.21 -3.18
N GLU A 139 -25.25 6.33 -3.23
CA GLU A 139 -26.72 6.34 -3.11
C GLU A 139 -27.37 5.66 -4.32
N ALA A 140 -26.83 5.88 -5.53
CA ALA A 140 -27.29 5.18 -6.73
C ALA A 140 -27.04 3.66 -6.64
N ILE A 141 -25.86 3.24 -6.14
CA ILE A 141 -25.57 1.83 -5.89
C ILE A 141 -26.55 1.26 -4.88
N LYS A 142 -26.78 1.95 -3.75
CA LYS A 142 -27.68 1.52 -2.68
C LYS A 142 -29.12 1.39 -3.18
N ALA A 143 -29.63 2.36 -3.94
CA ALA A 143 -30.97 2.32 -4.53
C ALA A 143 -31.15 1.16 -5.52
N ASN A 144 -30.06 0.71 -6.15
CA ASN A 144 -30.04 -0.42 -7.09
C ASN A 144 -29.64 -1.76 -6.43
N SER A 145 -29.27 -1.76 -5.15
CA SER A 145 -28.82 -2.93 -4.40
C SER A 145 -30.00 -3.81 -3.95
N GLY A 146 -29.71 -5.05 -3.52
CA GLY A 146 -30.70 -5.99 -3.00
C GLY A 146 -31.40 -6.86 -4.06
N ARG A 147 -31.02 -6.74 -5.34
CA ARG A 147 -31.55 -7.57 -6.43
C ARG A 147 -30.96 -8.97 -6.49
N TYR A 148 -29.80 -9.15 -5.87
CA TYR A 148 -29.05 -10.40 -5.86
C TYR A 148 -28.48 -10.63 -4.47
N GLN A 149 -28.45 -11.90 -4.06
CA GLN A 149 -27.68 -12.35 -2.93
C GLN A 149 -26.31 -12.78 -3.45
N VAL A 150 -25.25 -12.19 -2.90
CA VAL A 150 -23.87 -12.56 -3.22
C VAL A 150 -23.42 -13.57 -2.18
N GLU A 151 -22.95 -14.72 -2.65
CA GLU A 151 -22.42 -15.79 -1.80
C GLU A 151 -21.06 -16.22 -2.32
N ASP A 152 -20.28 -16.86 -1.45
CA ASP A 152 -19.05 -17.51 -1.87
C ASP A 152 -19.40 -18.68 -2.80
N ALA A 153 -18.84 -18.66 -4.00
CA ALA A 153 -19.00 -19.72 -4.98
C ALA A 153 -18.29 -21.03 -4.55
N GLY A 154 -17.52 -21.02 -3.45
CA GLY A 154 -16.78 -22.16 -2.91
C GLY A 154 -15.52 -22.50 -3.71
N ILE A 155 -15.24 -21.74 -4.77
CA ILE A 155 -14.08 -21.93 -5.63
C ILE A 155 -12.95 -20.96 -5.31
N ASN A 156 -13.19 -19.90 -4.52
CA ASN A 156 -12.19 -18.88 -4.18
C ASN A 156 -11.10 -19.48 -3.28
N SER A 157 -9.87 -19.01 -3.45
CA SER A 157 -8.74 -19.40 -2.60
C SER A 157 -8.18 -18.23 -1.81
N LYS A 158 -7.27 -18.56 -0.88
CA LYS A 158 -6.43 -17.57 -0.20
C LYS A 158 -5.38 -16.91 -1.10
N TYR A 159 -5.24 -17.36 -2.34
CA TYR A 159 -4.30 -16.82 -3.33
C TYR A 159 -5.04 -15.88 -4.28
N SER A 160 -4.30 -15.10 -5.06
CA SER A 160 -4.90 -14.26 -6.10
C SER A 160 -5.55 -15.13 -7.18
N ASP A 161 -6.86 -14.97 -7.32
CA ASP A 161 -7.70 -15.61 -8.34
C ASP A 161 -8.36 -14.50 -9.19
N TYR A 162 -8.20 -14.51 -10.51
CA TYR A 162 -8.71 -13.44 -11.39
C TYR A 162 -8.88 -13.88 -12.84
N GLY A 163 -9.38 -12.98 -13.69
CA GLY A 163 -9.47 -13.21 -15.13
C GLY A 163 -10.47 -14.29 -15.53
N THR A 164 -11.60 -14.38 -14.82
CA THR A 164 -12.61 -15.41 -15.03
C THR A 164 -13.31 -15.28 -16.39
N THR A 165 -13.49 -16.41 -17.09
CA THR A 165 -14.26 -16.53 -18.32
C THR A 165 -15.00 -17.87 -18.39
N VAL A 166 -16.02 -17.95 -19.24
CA VAL A 166 -16.75 -19.20 -19.52
C VAL A 166 -16.25 -19.80 -20.83
N TYR A 167 -15.81 -21.06 -20.78
CA TYR A 167 -15.34 -21.80 -21.95
C TYR A 167 -15.91 -23.23 -21.94
N LEU A 168 -16.60 -23.63 -23.01
CA LEU A 168 -17.24 -24.95 -23.16
C LEU A 168 -18.00 -25.40 -21.89
N ASN A 169 -18.85 -24.52 -21.37
CA ASN A 169 -19.64 -24.75 -20.16
C ASN A 169 -18.81 -24.98 -18.88
N LYS A 170 -17.56 -24.51 -18.86
CA LYS A 170 -16.67 -24.49 -17.69
C LYS A 170 -16.28 -23.06 -17.35
N ILE A 171 -16.01 -22.82 -16.07
CA ILE A 171 -15.38 -21.59 -15.62
C ILE A 171 -13.86 -21.80 -15.69
N VAL A 172 -13.18 -20.89 -16.36
CA VAL A 172 -11.71 -20.83 -16.43
C VAL A 172 -11.27 -19.51 -15.82
N PHE A 173 -10.25 -19.54 -14.98
CA PHE A 173 -9.69 -18.36 -14.31
C PHE A 173 -8.20 -18.59 -14.07
N ALA A 174 -7.44 -17.51 -13.93
CA ALA A 174 -6.04 -17.56 -13.55
C ALA A 174 -5.93 -17.60 -12.02
N SER A 175 -4.99 -18.40 -11.51
CA SER A 175 -4.81 -18.54 -10.06
C SER A 175 -3.34 -18.68 -9.66
N ALA A 176 -2.96 -18.03 -8.55
CA ALA A 176 -1.65 -18.20 -7.90
C ALA A 176 -1.59 -19.41 -6.94
N ARG A 177 -2.56 -20.34 -7.01
CA ARG A 177 -2.53 -21.61 -6.30
C ARG A 177 -1.31 -22.42 -6.70
N ASP A 178 -0.77 -23.12 -5.72
CA ASP A 178 0.26 -24.13 -5.97
C ASP A 178 -0.35 -25.32 -6.70
N THR A 179 0.25 -25.67 -7.84
CA THR A 179 -0.14 -26.82 -8.66
C THR A 179 0.74 -28.06 -8.41
N GLY A 180 1.64 -28.02 -7.42
CA GLY A 180 2.39 -29.20 -6.96
C GLY A 180 3.69 -29.49 -7.72
N SER A 181 4.28 -28.47 -8.37
CA SER A 181 5.59 -28.60 -9.03
C SER A 181 6.74 -28.81 -8.03
N LEU A 182 7.74 -29.64 -8.40
CA LEU A 182 8.92 -29.95 -7.59
C LEU A 182 9.81 -28.73 -7.25
N GLY A 183 9.59 -27.58 -7.90
CA GLY A 183 10.25 -26.31 -7.59
C GLY A 183 9.26 -25.16 -7.56
N GLN A 184 8.98 -24.63 -6.38
CA GLN A 184 8.11 -23.46 -6.21
C GLN A 184 8.90 -22.17 -6.36
N ARG A 185 8.61 -21.40 -7.42
CA ARG A 185 9.11 -20.03 -7.57
C ARG A 185 8.03 -19.04 -7.15
N LYS A 186 8.39 -18.13 -6.25
CA LYS A 186 7.50 -17.06 -5.78
C LYS A 186 7.94 -15.72 -6.34
N HIS A 187 6.95 -14.87 -6.61
CA HIS A 187 7.18 -13.53 -7.10
C HIS A 187 7.58 -12.59 -5.95
N ALA A 188 8.70 -11.87 -6.08
CA ALA A 188 9.18 -11.01 -4.99
C ALA A 188 8.24 -9.83 -4.66
N TRP A 189 7.39 -9.44 -5.60
CA TRP A 189 6.35 -8.41 -5.41
C TRP A 189 5.28 -8.86 -4.41
N THR A 190 4.69 -10.04 -4.60
CA THR A 190 3.48 -10.50 -3.89
C THR A 190 3.74 -11.64 -2.91
N ASP A 191 4.92 -12.28 -2.97
CA ASP A 191 5.26 -13.54 -2.27
C ASP A 191 4.29 -14.70 -2.56
N GLN A 192 3.62 -14.64 -3.71
CA GLN A 192 2.73 -15.69 -4.24
C GLN A 192 3.40 -16.44 -5.41
N HIS A 193 2.84 -17.59 -5.79
CA HIS A 193 3.27 -18.32 -6.98
C HIS A 193 2.92 -17.55 -8.26
N PHE A 194 3.60 -17.91 -9.35
CA PHE A 194 3.19 -17.47 -10.68
C PHE A 194 1.83 -18.07 -11.02
N THR A 195 0.97 -17.26 -11.64
CA THR A 195 -0.37 -17.69 -12.03
C THR A 195 -0.35 -18.57 -13.25
N ASN A 196 -1.22 -19.58 -13.27
CA ASN A 196 -1.50 -20.46 -14.40
C ASN A 196 -2.96 -20.41 -14.79
#